data_AF-A0A661MYC1-F1
#
_entry.id   AF-A0A661MYC1-F1
#
_cell.length_a   1.000
_cell.length_b   1.000
_cell.length_c   1.000
_cell.angle_alpha   90.00
_cell.angle_beta   90.00
_cell.angle_gamma   90.00
#
_symmetry.space_group_name_H-M   'P 1'
#
loop_
_entity.id
_entity.type
_entity.pdbx_description
1 polymer ?
#
loop_
_entity_poly.entity_id
_entity_poly.type
_entity_poly.pdbx_seq_one_letter_code
_entity_poly.pdbx_strand_id
1 'polypeptide(L)'
;MERPTFEAMLDAATGVERDGSKYTVGDDYSLSVYIGKPGQAMEVSEVTALRRDTAFCEATSREHGTVYYVEYSSLHGLCVRPPSGGGGRRTGFS
;
A
#
# COMPACT_ATOMS: atom_id res chain seq x y z
N MET A 1 11.80 2.41 6.27
CA MET A 1 12.20 1.11 5.67
C MET A 1 13.19 1.36 4.53
N GLU A 2 13.97 0.36 4.11
CA GLU A 2 14.82 0.45 2.91
C GLU A 2 14.02 0.27 1.61
N ARG A 3 14.38 0.98 0.53
CA ARG A 3 13.67 0.93 -0.76
C ARG A 3 13.50 -0.50 -1.30
N PRO A 4 14.55 -1.34 -1.38
CA PRO A 4 14.43 -2.69 -1.95
C PRO A 4 13.47 -3.57 -1.14
N THR A 5 13.39 -3.36 0.18
CA THR A 5 12.46 -4.09 1.04
C THR A 5 11.02 -3.70 0.73
N PHE A 6 10.75 -2.40 0.56
CA PHE A 6 9.41 -1.93 0.19
C PHE A 6 8.99 -2.43 -1.20
N GLU A 7 9.89 -2.40 -2.18
CA GLU A 7 9.64 -2.97 -3.51
C GLU A 7 9.33 -4.47 -3.42
N ALA A 8 10.11 -5.25 -2.65
CA ALA A 8 9.87 -6.67 -2.47
C ALA A 8 8.51 -6.96 -1.81
N MET A 9 8.06 -6.11 -0.88
CA MET A 9 6.73 -6.24 -0.28
C MET A 9 5.61 -5.98 -1.29
N LEU A 10 5.77 -4.99 -2.17
CA LEU A 10 4.80 -4.69 -3.24
C LEU A 10 4.78 -5.78 -4.30
N ASP A 11 5.95 -6.25 -4.73
CA ASP A 11 6.10 -7.33 -5.71
C ASP A 11 5.47 -8.64 -5.21
N ALA A 12 5.45 -8.86 -3.89
CA ALA A 12 4.81 -10.02 -3.25
C ALA A 12 3.32 -9.83 -2.94
N ALA A 13 2.77 -8.62 -3.09
CA ALA A 13 1.41 -8.32 -2.68
C ALA A 13 0.40 -8.69 -3.78
N THR A 14 -0.54 -9.57 -3.44
CA THR A 14 -1.64 -9.95 -4.34
C THR A 14 -2.50 -8.74 -4.70
N GLY A 15 -2.82 -8.55 -5.98
CA GLY A 15 -3.62 -7.42 -6.46
C GLY A 15 -2.82 -6.14 -6.69
N VAL A 16 -1.48 -6.21 -6.59
CA VAL A 16 -0.57 -5.14 -6.98
C VAL A 16 0.24 -5.60 -8.19
N GLU A 17 0.26 -4.79 -9.25
CA GLU A 17 1.00 -5.07 -10.47
C GLU A 17 2.09 -4.02 -10.69
N ARG A 18 3.26 -4.47 -11.15
CA ARG A 18 4.40 -3.60 -11.46
C ARG A 18 4.54 -3.39 -12.96
N ASP A 19 4.63 -2.12 -13.36
CA ASP A 19 4.99 -1.67 -14.71
C ASP A 19 6.17 -0.67 -14.60
N GLY A 20 7.38 -1.16 -14.81
CA GLY A 20 8.61 -0.37 -14.69
C GLY A 20 8.81 0.24 -13.29
N SER A 21 8.62 1.56 -13.19
CA SER A 21 8.68 2.31 -11.92
C SER A 21 7.32 2.51 -11.26
N LYS A 22 6.23 2.09 -11.89
CA LYS A 22 4.87 2.26 -11.38
C LYS A 22 4.35 0.94 -10.81
N TYR A 23 3.62 1.04 -9.72
CA TYR A 23 2.78 -0.01 -9.17
C TYR A 23 1.33 0.44 -9.28
N THR A 24 0.45 -0.46 -9.73
CA THR A 24 -0.99 -0.22 -9.82
C THR A 24 -1.70 -1.25 -8.95
N VAL A 25 -2.70 -0.80 -8.20
CA VAL A 25 -3.54 -1.67 -7.37
C VAL A 25 -4.80 -1.97 -8.16
N GLY A 26 -5.15 -3.25 -8.27
CA GLY A 26 -6.37 -3.68 -8.96
C GLY A 26 -7.60 -3.03 -8.33
N ASP A 27 -8.63 -2.72 -9.12
CA ASP A 27 -9.79 -1.93 -8.68
C ASP A 27 -10.58 -2.56 -7.51
N ASP A 28 -10.47 -3.88 -7.39
CA ASP A 28 -11.11 -4.68 -6.35
C ASP A 28 -10.26 -4.81 -5.08
N TYR A 29 -9.01 -4.33 -5.08
CA TYR A 29 -8.09 -4.39 -3.94
C TYR A 29 -7.91 -2.99 -3.34
N SER A 30 -7.70 -2.93 -2.03
CA SER A 30 -7.36 -1.69 -1.34
C SER A 30 -5.98 -1.81 -0.72
N LEU A 31 -5.07 -0.91 -1.07
CA LEU A 31 -3.74 -0.79 -0.47
C LEU A 31 -3.70 0.39 0.50
N SER A 32 -3.16 0.16 1.69
CA SER A 32 -2.81 1.20 2.65
C SER A 32 -1.30 1.21 2.88
N VAL A 33 -0.71 2.40 3.01
CA VAL A 33 0.70 2.56 3.43
C VAL A 33 0.76 3.30 4.77
N TYR A 34 1.67 2.87 5.64
CA TYR A 34 1.85 3.43 6.98
C TYR A 34 3.14 4.23 7.06
N ILE A 35 3.00 5.52 7.37
CA ILE A 35 4.08 6.51 7.37
C ILE A 35 4.38 6.94 8.80
N GLY A 36 5.64 6.88 9.20
CA GLY A 36 6.11 7.32 10.51
C GLY A 36 6.63 6.16 11.36
N LYS A 37 6.23 6.12 12.64
CA LYS A 37 6.73 5.16 13.62
C LYS A 37 5.63 4.18 14.05
N PRO A 38 5.98 2.93 14.43
CA PRO A 38 5.02 2.03 15.04
C PRO A 38 4.32 2.68 16.24
N GLY A 39 2.99 2.60 16.28
CA GLY A 39 2.14 3.22 17.32
C GLY A 39 1.80 4.69 17.09
N GLN A 40 2.40 5.37 16.11
CA GLN A 40 2.13 6.76 15.74
C GLN A 40 2.16 6.97 14.22
N ALA A 41 1.84 5.93 13.45
CA ALA A 41 1.89 6.00 12.00
C ALA A 41 0.63 6.68 11.45
N MET A 42 0.82 7.55 10.46
CA MET A 42 -0.25 8.03 9.60
C MET A 42 -0.54 6.96 8.55
N GLU A 43 -1.81 6.58 8.41
CA GLU A 43 -2.26 5.71 7.33
C GLU A 43 -2.63 6.56 6.11
N VAL A 44 -2.11 6.19 4.94
CA VAL A 44 -2.64 6.63 3.65
C VAL A 44 -3.38 5.45 3.05
N SER A 45 -4.71 5.52 3.11
CA SER A 45 -5.64 4.50 2.64
C SER A 45 -6.03 4.69 1.18
N GLU A 46 -6.63 3.64 0.61
CA GLU A 46 -7.13 3.59 -0.77
C GLU A 46 -6.10 4.06 -1.81
N VAL A 47 -4.85 3.61 -1.63
CA VAL A 47 -3.76 3.84 -2.58
C VAL A 47 -4.05 3.05 -3.85
N THR A 48 -4.18 3.75 -4.97
CA THR A 48 -4.49 3.14 -6.28
C THR A 48 -3.25 3.00 -7.16
N ALA A 49 -2.26 3.86 -6.95
CA ALA A 49 -1.00 3.80 -7.67
C ALA A 49 0.15 4.26 -6.77
N LEU A 50 1.30 3.60 -6.93
CA LEU A 50 2.56 4.06 -6.39
C LEU A 50 3.56 4.30 -7.52
N ARG A 51 4.30 5.41 -7.48
CA ARG A 51 5.46 5.61 -8.35
C ARG A 51 6.74 5.55 -7.53
N ARG A 52 7.68 4.75 -8.00
CA ARG A 52 8.99 4.60 -7.39
C ARG A 52 9.94 5.63 -7.98
N ASP A 53 10.51 6.46 -7.10
CA ASP A 53 11.62 7.35 -7.40
C ASP A 53 12.85 6.94 -6.58
N THR A 54 13.97 7.64 -6.77
CA THR A 54 15.24 7.20 -6.15
C THR A 54 15.23 7.41 -4.63
N ALA A 55 14.68 8.52 -4.15
CA ALA A 55 14.69 8.92 -2.75
C ALA A 55 13.33 8.76 -2.04
N PHE A 56 12.24 8.73 -2.79
CA PHE A 56 10.87 8.68 -2.28
C PHE A 56 9.99 7.81 -3.17
N CYS A 57 8.79 7.47 -2.68
CA CYS A 57 7.70 6.99 -3.50
C CYS A 57 6.54 7.98 -3.49
N GLU A 58 5.87 8.10 -4.63
CA GLU A 58 4.61 8.84 -4.77
C GLU A 58 3.47 7.86 -4.52
N ALA A 59 2.59 8.14 -3.58
CA ALA A 59 1.39 7.34 -3.29
C ALA A 59 0.14 8.14 -3.68
N THR A 60 -0.62 7.65 -4.65
CA THR A 60 -1.87 8.28 -5.09
C THR A 60 -3.04 7.65 -4.33
N SER A 61 -3.67 8.41 -3.44
CA SER A 61 -4.87 7.97 -2.71
C SER A 61 -6.13 8.38 -3.46
N ARG A 62 -7.03 7.42 -3.69
CA ARG A 62 -8.38 7.67 -4.24
C ARG A 62 -9.27 8.37 -3.22
N GLU A 63 -9.10 8.07 -1.92
CA GLU A 63 -9.90 8.65 -0.85
C GLU A 63 -9.66 10.15 -0.70
N HIS A 64 -8.40 10.58 -0.67
CA HIS A 64 -8.04 11.98 -0.45
C HIS A 64 -7.86 12.78 -1.75
N GLY A 65 -7.92 12.12 -2.91
CA GLY A 65 -7.67 12.75 -4.22
C GLY A 65 -6.30 13.44 -4.31
N THR A 66 -5.32 12.98 -3.53
CA THR A 66 -4.04 13.65 -3.32
C THR A 66 -2.89 12.66 -3.54
N VAL A 67 -1.75 13.18 -4.02
CA VAL A 67 -0.49 12.46 -4.15
C VAL A 67 0.39 12.77 -2.94
N TYR A 68 0.79 11.73 -2.21
CA TYR A 68 1.72 11.82 -1.08
C TYR A 68 3.12 11.48 -1.54
N TYR A 69 4.10 12.32 -1.20
CA TYR A 69 5.52 12.05 -1.43
C TYR A 69 6.13 11.52 -0.14
N VAL A 70 6.53 10.25 -0.15
CA VAL A 70 6.92 9.53 1.06
C VAL A 70 8.35 9.04 0.93
N GLU A 71 9.23 9.48 1.84
CA GLU A 71 10.57 8.91 1.92
C GLU A 71 10.51 7.44 2.36
N TYR A 72 11.34 6.59 1.76
CA TYR A 72 11.39 5.18 2.13
C TYR A 72 11.70 4.99 3.60
N SER A 73 12.61 5.79 4.15
CA SER A 73 12.99 5.83 5.57
C SER A 73 11.77 5.93 6.50
N SER A 74 10.77 6.71 6.09
CA SER A 74 9.54 6.98 6.84
C SER A 74 8.46 5.91 6.64
N LEU A 75 8.57 5.05 5.63
CA LEU A 75 7.66 3.92 5.48
C LEU A 75 7.91 2.89 6.57
N HIS A 76 6.84 2.55 7.27
CA HIS A 76 6.85 1.53 8.30
C HIS A 76 6.28 0.19 7.81
N GLY A 77 5.31 0.23 6.91
CA GLY A 77 4.71 -0.97 6.34
C GLY A 77 3.61 -0.66 5.33
N LEU A 78 3.04 -1.73 4.79
CA LEU A 78 1.89 -1.68 3.87
C LEU A 78 0.91 -2.79 4.21
N CYS A 79 -0.35 -2.60 3.84
CA CYS A 79 -1.40 -3.60 3.97
C CYS A 79 -2.23 -3.63 2.69
N VAL A 80 -2.37 -4.81 2.09
CA VAL A 80 -3.28 -5.01 0.96
C VAL A 80 -4.47 -5.82 1.44
N ARG A 81 -5.67 -5.27 1.21
CA ARG A 81 -6.95 -5.91 1.49
C ARG A 81 -7.54 -6.44 0.18
N PRO A 82 -7.95 -7.72 0.14
CA PRO A 82 -8.66 -8.28 -1.01
C PRO A 82 -10.07 -7.66 -1.13
N PRO A 83 -10.75 -7.85 -2.28
CA PRO A 83 -12.12 -7.38 -2.46
C PRO A 83 -13.05 -7.77 -1.34
N SER A 84 -13.86 -6.80 -0.92
CA SER A 84 -14.95 -7.01 0.03
C SER A 84 -15.97 -7.95 -0.61
N GLY A 85 -15.84 -9.24 -0.31
CA GLY A 85 -16.66 -10.32 -0.86
C GLY A 85 -15.99 -11.70 -0.86
N GLY A 86 -14.65 -11.76 -0.80
CA GLY A 86 -13.88 -13.01 -0.86
C GLY A 86 -13.53 -13.67 0.49
N GLY A 87 -13.98 -13.10 1.61
CA GLY A 87 -13.74 -13.64 2.95
C GLY A 87 -14.99 -14.29 3.49
N GLY A 88 -15.12 -15.61 3.33
CA GLY A 88 -16.17 -16.38 3.99
C GLY A 88 -16.27 -15.97 5.46
N ARG A 89 -17.50 -15.71 5.93
CA ARG A 89 -17.83 -15.54 7.34
C ARG A 89 -16.98 -16.55 8.12
N ARG A 90 -16.03 -16.09 8.94
CA ARG A 90 -15.57 -16.91 10.05
C ARG A 90 -16.79 -17.09 10.95
N THR A 91 -17.51 -18.19 10.74
CA THR A 91 -18.44 -18.72 11.73
C THR A 91 -17.60 -19.15 12.93
N GLY A 92 -17.34 -18.21 13.83
CA GLY A 92 -16.67 -18.43 15.10
C GLY A 92 -17.68 -18.31 16.24
N PHE A 93 -18.27 -19.47 16.57
CA PHE A 93 -18.91 -19.93 17.82
C PHE A 93 -19.84 -19.01 18.64
N SER A 94 -21.08 -19.49 18.81
CA SER A 94 -21.92 -19.30 20.00
C SER A 94 -21.32 -19.99 21.23
#